data_AF-A0A543FUE3-F1
#
_entry.id   AF-A0A543FUE3-F1
#
_cell.length_a   1.000
_cell.length_b   1.000
_cell.length_c   1.000
_cell.angle_alpha   90.00
_cell.angle_beta   90.00
_cell.angle_gamma   90.00
#
_symmetry.space_group_name_H-M   'P 1'
#
loop_
_entity.id
_entity.type
_entity.pdbx_description
1 polymer ?
#
loop_
_entity_poly.entity_id
_entity_poly.type
_entity_poly.pdbx_seq_one_letter_code
_entity_poly.pdbx_strand_id
1 'polypeptide(L)' 'MFDPLAVLLADKATVHHVMSGRPDAPTTPDRPPRHRSHAVRRLIVTTVRRLADRLEPRTVGTCAAAP' A
#
# COMPACT_ATOMS: atom_id res chain seq x y z
N MET A 1 19.51 -8.76 16.04
CA MET A 1 18.46 -8.99 17.06
C MET A 1 17.36 -9.80 16.39
N PHE A 2 17.01 -10.95 16.94
CA PHE A 2 15.96 -11.80 16.39
C PHE A 2 14.59 -11.21 16.75
N ASP A 3 13.72 -11.02 15.75
CA ASP A 3 12.36 -10.55 15.96
C ASP A 3 11.37 -11.71 15.76
N PRO A 4 10.85 -12.31 16.83
CA PRO A 4 9.91 -13.43 16.75
C PRO A 4 8.59 -13.04 16.06
N LEU A 5 8.21 -11.76 16.08
CA LEU A 5 6.98 -11.28 15.47
C LEU A 5 7.12 -11.22 13.95
N ALA A 6 8.28 -10.79 13.46
CA ALA A 6 8.61 -10.82 12.04
C ALA A 6 8.58 -12.25 11.46
N VAL A 7 9.05 -13.24 12.21
CA VAL A 7 9.01 -14.66 11.80
C VAL A 7 7.56 -15.16 11.70
N LEU A 8 6.72 -14.85 12.70
CA LEU A 8 5.31 -15.24 12.68
C LEU A 8 4.55 -14.60 11.51
N LEU A 9 4.83 -13.34 11.20
CA LEU A 9 4.22 -12.64 10.06
C LEU A 9 4.68 -13.22 8.72
N ALA A 10 5.97 -13.53 8.60
CA ALA A 10 6.50 -14.18 7.40
C ALA A 10 5.84 -15.54 7.16
N ASP A 11 5.69 -16.37 8.20
CA ASP A 11 5.04 -17.68 8.12
C ASP A 11 3.56 -17.58 7.70
N LYS A 12 2.80 -16.64 8.30
CA LYS A 12 1.41 -16.42 7.90
C LYS A 12 1.28 -15.95 6.44
N ALA A 13 2.20 -15.10 5.98
CA ALA A 13 2.20 -14.61 4.61
C ALA A 13 2.51 -15.72 3.61
N THR A 14 3.50 -16.57 3.88
CA THR A 14 3.88 -17.69 3.01
C THR A 14 2.78 -18.74 2.95
N VAL A 15 2.21 -19.14 4.10
CA VAL A 15 1.11 -20.10 4.16
C VAL A 15 -0.10 -19.59 3.37
N HIS A 16 -0.47 -18.32 3.55
CA HIS A 16 -1.60 -17.74 2.81
C HIS A 16 -1.35 -17.75 1.30
N HIS A 17 -0.14 -17.39 0.85
CA HIS A 17 0.20 -17.36 -0.56
C HIS A 17 0.11 -18.74 -1.21
N VAL A 18 0.71 -19.76 -0.59
CA VAL A 18 0.70 -21.14 -1.11
C VAL A 18 -0.72 -21.71 -1.15
N MET A 19 -1.53 -21.44 -0.13
CA MET A 19 -2.91 -21.95 -0.08
C MET A 19 -3.84 -21.24 -1.06
N SER A 20 -3.62 -19.96 -1.34
CA SER A 20 -4.42 -19.18 -2.30
C SER A 20 -4.20 -19.57 -3.76
N GLY A 21 -3.04 -20.14 -4.11
CA GLY A 21 -2.71 -20.56 -5.47
C GLY A 21 -3.16 -21.98 -5.84
N ARG A 22 -3.78 -22.73 -4.92
CA ARG A 22 -4.25 -24.09 -5.20
C ARG A 22 -5.48 -24.08 -6.10
N PRO A 23 -5.63 -25.06 -7.02
CA PRO A 23 -6.80 -25.15 -7.89
C PRO A 23 -8.10 -25.34 -7.10
N ASP A 24 -8.04 -25.99 -5.94
CA ASP A 24 -9.18 -26.20 -5.02
C ASP A 24 -9.29 -25.13 -3.93
N ALA A 25 -8.51 -24.04 -4.02
CA ALA A 25 -8.59 -22.98 -3.04
C ALA A 25 -10.00 -22.36 -3.08
N PRO A 26 -10.65 -22.12 -1.93
CA PRO A 26 -11.93 -21.44 -1.91
C PRO A 26 -11.74 -20.05 -2.50
N THR A 27 -12.24 -19.83 -3.72
CA THR A 27 -12.29 -18.52 -4.35
C THR A 27 -13.24 -17.67 -3.56
N THR A 28 -12.70 -16.84 -2.66
CA THR A 28 -13.50 -15.81 -2.02
C THR A 28 -13.87 -14.80 -3.10
N PRO A 29 -15.16 -14.54 -3.37
CA PRO A 29 -15.53 -13.56 -4.37
C PRO A 29 -14.91 -12.22 -3.98
N ASP A 30 -14.27 -11.56 -4.94
CA ASP A 30 -13.63 -10.28 -4.72
C ASP A 30 -14.67 -9.32 -4.16
N ARG A 31 -14.44 -8.84 -2.93
CA ARG A 31 -15.48 -8.11 -2.21
C ARG A 31 -15.67 -6.79 -2.97
N PRO A 32 -16.90 -6.44 -3.39
CA PRO A 32 -17.10 -5.19 -4.10
C PRO A 32 -16.54 -4.06 -3.24
N PRO A 33 -15.74 -3.16 -3.84
CA PRO A 33 -15.10 -2.09 -3.11
C PRO A 33 -16.14 -1.34 -2.29
N ARG A 34 -16.01 -1.38 -0.96
CA ARG A 34 -16.92 -0.66 -0.08
C ARG A 34 -16.77 0.83 -0.38
N HIS A 35 -17.73 1.45 -1.07
CA HIS A 35 -17.65 2.85 -1.50
C HIS A 35 -17.23 3.84 -0.38
N ARG A 36 -17.62 3.56 0.86
CA ARG A 36 -17.22 4.37 2.03
C ARG A 36 -15.71 4.31 2.32
N SER A 37 -15.05 3.17 2.11
CA SER A 37 -13.59 3.06 2.29
C SER A 37 -12.81 3.79 1.20
N HIS A 38 -13.38 3.95 0.01
CA HIS A 38 -12.76 4.73 -1.07
C HIS A 38 -12.68 6.22 -0.76
N ALA A 39 -13.73 6.79 -0.16
CA ALA A 39 -13.73 8.20 0.25
C ALA A 39 -12.66 8.46 1.32
N VAL A 40 -12.61 7.62 2.36
CA VAL A 40 -11.61 7.70 3.43
C VAL A 40 -10.20 7.50 2.89
N ARG A 41 -9.99 6.50 2.02
CA ARG A 41 -8.69 6.23 1.39
C ARG A 41 -8.22 7.40 0.53
N ARG A 42 -9.12 8.03 -0.23
CA ARG A 42 -8.81 9.25 -1.01
C ARG A 42 -8.40 10.39 -0.08
N LEU A 43 -9.13 10.60 1.01
CA LEU A 43 -8.84 11.64 1.98
C LEU A 43 -7.45 11.44 2.59
N ILE A 44 -7.13 10.22 3.04
CA ILE A 44 -5.80 9.84 3.56
C ILE A 44 -4.71 10.07 2.51
N VAL A 45 -4.93 9.64 1.26
CA VAL A 45 -3.93 9.85 0.18
C VAL A 45 -3.68 11.34 -0.06
N THR A 46 -4.73 12.17 -0.06
CA THR A 46 -4.59 13.62 -0.25
C THR A 46 -3.88 14.31 0.90
N THR A 47 -4.11 13.88 2.14
CA THR A 47 -3.44 14.45 3.32
C THR A 47 -1.97 14.05 3.34
N VAL A 48 -1.65 12.79 3.03
CA VAL A 48 -0.26 12.32 2.93
C VAL A 48 0.49 13.05 1.82
N ARG A 49 -0.10 13.23 0.63
CA ARG A 49 0.53 14.01 -0.45
C ARG A 49 0.78 15.46 -0.04
N ARG A 50 -0.22 16.14 0.54
CA ARG A 50 -0.04 17.52 1.03
C ARG A 50 1.02 17.63 2.12
N LEU A 51 1.15 16.61 2.96
CA LEU A 51 2.19 16.57 3.98
C LEU A 51 3.56 16.40 3.31
N ALA A 52 3.69 15.48 2.35
CA ALA A 52 4.90 15.30 1.57
C ALA A 52 5.29 16.60 0.83
N ASP A 53 4.34 17.24 0.14
CA ASP A 53 4.55 18.52 -0.57
C ASP A 53 4.99 19.66 0.37
N ARG A 54 4.63 19.60 1.67
CA ARG A 54 5.07 20.56 2.69
C ARG A 54 6.41 20.22 3.30
N LEU A 55 6.72 18.93 3.40
CA LEU A 55 7.95 18.42 3.98
C LEU A 55 9.11 18.43 2.98
N GLU A 56 8.84 18.40 1.68
CA GLU A 56 9.84 18.70 0.66
C GLU A 56 10.12 20.22 0.68
N PRO A 57 11.28 20.68 1.19
CA PRO A 57 11.73 22.02 0.88
C PRO A 57 11.85 22.10 -0.64
N ARG A 58 11.13 23.04 -1.27
CA ARG A 58 11.25 23.32 -2.71
C ARG A 58 12.73 23.51 -3.07
N THR A 59 13.39 22.46 -3.50
CA THR A 59 14.53 22.58 -4.40
C THR A 59 13.93 23.05 -5.71
N VAL A 60 13.83 24.38 -5.85
CA VAL A 60 13.60 25.02 -7.15
C VAL A 60 14.87 24.78 -7.96
N GLY A 61 15.08 23.53 -8.36
CA GLY A 61 16.06 23.13 -9.34
C GLY A 61 15.55 23.68 -10.66
N THR A 62 16.11 24.82 -11.04
CA THR A 62 16.02 25.42 -12.35
C THR A 62 16.37 24.40 -13.43
N CYS A 63 15.39 23.65 -13.92
CA CYS A 63 15.40 23.17 -15.29
C CYS A 63 14.58 24.15 -16.09
N ALA A 64 15.21 25.30 -16.35
CA ALA A 64 14.79 26.20 -17.40
C ALA A 64 14.71 25.42 -18.71
N ALA A 65 13.69 25.78 -19.51
CA ALA A 65 13.40 25.22 -20.82
C ALA A 65 14.67 25.04 -21.68
N ALA A 66 14.75 23.92 -22.38
CA ALA A 66 15.53 23.83 -23.61
C ALA A 66 14.53 23.58 -24.76
N PRO A 67 14.67 24.33 -25.87
CA PRO A 67 13.69 24.47 -26.95
C PRO A 67 13.48 23.20 -27.80
#